data_AF-F2NS35-F1
#
_entry.id   AF-F2NS35-F1
#
_cell.length_a   1.000
_cell.length_b   1.000
_cell.length_c   1.000
_cell.angle_alpha   90.00
_cell.angle_beta   90.00
_cell.angle_gamma   90.00
#
_symmetry.space_group_name_H-M   'P 1'
#
loop_
_entity.id
_entity.type
_entity.pdbx_description
1 polymer ?
#
loop_
_entity_poly.entity_id
_entity_poly.type
_entity_poly.pdbx_seq_one_letter_code
_entity_poly.pdbx_strand_id
1 'polypeptide(L)'
;MTSNLKNQIDSKPEELKFIKTSELPLEGLSDQQKVALNRRANALLNEGKIEMAKRIFITTGYSDGLTRIGDNYNKENKYLDALKMYLLAHNKRKSEPIIEKISQTVSVMLKS
;
A
#
# COMPACT_ATOMS: atom_id res chain seq x y z
N MET A 1 11.95 -6.54 18.65
CA MET A 1 12.88 -5.67 17.89
C MET A 1 13.37 -4.60 18.84
N THR A 2 14.69 -4.47 19.02
CA THR A 2 15.27 -3.45 19.90
C THR A 2 14.96 -2.06 19.32
N SER A 3 14.56 -1.13 20.17
CA SER A 3 14.18 0.26 19.86
C SER A 3 15.25 1.00 19.03
N ASN A 4 16.50 0.56 19.10
CA ASN A 4 17.63 1.11 18.34
C ASN A 4 17.51 0.86 16.81
N LEU A 5 17.07 -0.32 16.40
CA LEU A 5 16.99 -0.67 14.96
C LEU A 5 15.88 0.11 14.24
N LYS A 6 14.74 0.30 14.92
CA LYS A 6 13.62 1.11 14.39
C LYS A 6 14.05 2.56 14.15
N ASN A 7 14.74 3.16 15.12
CA ASN A 7 15.25 4.53 15.00
C ASN A 7 16.28 4.69 13.87
N GLN A 8 17.10 3.67 13.62
CA GLN A 8 18.06 3.68 12.51
C GLN A 8 17.40 3.59 11.14
N ILE A 9 16.25 2.91 11.03
CA ILE A 9 15.47 2.83 9.79
C ILE A 9 14.68 4.12 9.56
N ASP A 10 14.02 4.63 10.60
CA ASP A 10 13.18 5.83 10.52
C ASP A 10 13.99 7.11 10.23
N SER A 11 15.28 7.13 10.56
CA SER A 11 16.21 8.24 10.29
C SER A 11 16.81 8.24 8.88
N LYS A 12 16.55 7.23 8.05
CA LYS A 12 17.04 7.20 6.66
C LYS A 12 16.19 8.10 5.75
N PRO A 13 16.80 8.74 4.73
CA PRO A 13 16.10 9.48 3.68
C PRO A 13 14.89 8.69 3.12
N GLU A 14 13.81 9.39 2.75
CA GLU A 14 12.61 8.74 2.17
C GLU A 14 12.94 7.83 0.97
N GLU A 15 13.96 8.19 0.20
CA GLU A 15 14.44 7.44 -0.97
C GLU A 15 15.00 6.05 -0.62
N LEU A 16 15.39 5.84 0.65
CA LEU A 16 15.86 4.55 1.18
C LEU A 16 14.74 3.74 1.85
N LYS A 17 13.51 4.26 1.92
CA LYS A 17 12.35 3.48 2.36
C LYS A 17 11.92 2.56 1.21
N PHE A 18 12.11 1.25 1.38
CA PHE A 18 11.82 0.23 0.35
C PHE A 18 10.37 0.27 -0.18
N ILE A 19 9.44 0.79 0.62
CA ILE A 19 8.05 1.00 0.21
C ILE A 19 7.73 2.47 0.46
N LYS A 20 7.49 3.23 -0.60
CA LYS A 20 7.02 4.61 -0.49
C LYS A 20 5.57 4.62 0.00
N THR A 21 5.39 4.69 1.31
CA THR A 21 4.08 4.83 1.97
C THR A 21 3.68 6.29 2.19
N SER A 22 4.53 7.23 1.79
CA SER A 22 4.28 8.69 1.89
C SER A 22 3.41 9.24 0.77
N GLU A 23 2.86 8.38 -0.10
CA GLU A 23 1.77 8.76 -1.01
C GLU A 23 0.52 9.05 -0.18
N LEU A 24 0.41 10.30 0.26
CA LEU A 24 -0.74 10.79 1.00
C LEU A 24 -1.86 11.17 0.03
N PRO A 25 -3.12 11.03 0.46
CA PRO A 25 -4.25 11.58 -0.28
C PRO A 25 -4.01 13.07 -0.54
N LEU A 26 -4.46 13.56 -1.69
CA LEU A 26 -4.33 14.98 -2.02
C LEU A 26 -5.13 15.81 -1.02
N GLU A 27 -4.41 16.66 -0.28
CA GLU A 27 -5.03 17.64 0.61
C GLU A 27 -5.84 18.66 -0.21
N GLY A 28 -7.04 19.00 0.25
CA GLY A 28 -7.91 19.98 -0.41
C GLY A 28 -8.98 19.41 -1.35
N LEU A 29 -9.07 18.08 -1.54
CA LEU A 29 -10.23 17.49 -2.20
C LEU A 29 -11.47 17.53 -1.30
N SER A 30 -12.56 18.09 -1.81
CA SER A 30 -13.87 18.02 -1.13
C SER A 30 -14.40 16.59 -1.14
N ASP A 31 -15.30 16.28 -0.20
CA ASP A 31 -15.91 14.94 -0.13
C ASP A 31 -16.68 14.60 -1.40
N GLN A 32 -17.33 15.59 -2.03
CA GLN A 32 -18.02 15.41 -3.31
C GLN A 32 -17.04 15.05 -4.44
N GLN A 33 -15.88 15.71 -4.51
CA GLN A 33 -14.83 15.37 -5.49
C GLN A 33 -14.29 13.97 -5.24
N LYS A 34 -14.02 13.60 -3.98
CA LYS A 34 -13.59 12.25 -3.62
C LYS A 34 -14.61 11.19 -4.07
N VAL A 35 -15.89 11.42 -3.81
CA VAL A 35 -16.97 10.50 -4.22
C VAL A 35 -17.01 10.35 -5.75
N ALA A 36 -16.97 11.45 -6.49
CA ALA A 36 -16.98 11.41 -7.96
C ALA A 36 -15.77 10.65 -8.53
N LEU A 37 -14.57 10.92 -8.01
CA LEU A 37 -13.33 10.23 -8.38
C LEU A 37 -13.39 8.74 -8.03
N ASN A 38 -13.86 8.39 -6.83
CA ASN A 38 -13.97 6.99 -6.39
C ASN A 38 -14.97 6.20 -7.23
N ARG A 39 -16.09 6.81 -7.65
CA ARG A 39 -17.02 6.17 -8.59
C ARG A 39 -16.35 5.87 -9.94
N ARG A 40 -15.58 6.83 -10.47
CA ARG A 40 -14.83 6.62 -11.72
C ARG A 40 -13.76 5.54 -11.58
N ALA A 41 -13.03 5.53 -10.48
CA ALA A 41 -12.03 4.52 -10.17
C ALA A 41 -12.63 3.13 -10.02
N ASN A 42 -13.80 3.00 -9.39
CA ASN A 42 -14.54 1.76 -9.32
C ASN A 42 -14.94 1.22 -10.70
N ALA A 43 -15.39 2.10 -11.61
CA ALA A 43 -15.68 1.71 -12.99
C ALA A 43 -14.43 1.20 -13.72
N LEU A 44 -13.31 1.93 -13.61
CA LEU A 44 -12.03 1.51 -14.19
C LEU A 44 -11.56 0.16 -13.64
N LEU A 45 -11.72 -0.07 -12.33
CA LEU A 45 -11.37 -1.34 -11.71
C LEU A 45 -12.23 -2.49 -12.23
N ASN A 46 -13.53 -2.27 -12.39
CA ASN A 46 -14.45 -3.27 -12.96
C ASN A 46 -14.14 -3.56 -14.44
N GLU A 47 -13.59 -2.60 -15.17
CA GLU A 47 -13.07 -2.76 -16.54
C GLU A 47 -11.68 -3.45 -16.59
N GLY A 48 -11.11 -3.84 -15.46
CA GLY A 48 -9.76 -4.43 -15.39
C GLY A 48 -8.62 -3.43 -15.57
N LYS A 49 -8.90 -2.11 -15.59
CA LYS A 49 -7.88 -1.05 -15.71
C LYS A 49 -7.26 -0.74 -14.34
N ILE A 50 -6.60 -1.74 -13.76
CA ILE A 50 -6.09 -1.76 -12.38
C ILE A 50 -5.19 -0.55 -12.09
N GLU A 51 -4.21 -0.28 -12.95
CA GLU A 51 -3.24 0.81 -12.75
C GLU A 51 -3.87 2.21 -12.80
N MET A 52 -4.92 2.39 -13.60
CA MET A 52 -5.64 3.66 -13.66
C MET A 52 -6.49 3.87 -12.41
N ALA A 53 -7.19 2.83 -11.96
CA ALA A 53 -7.97 2.88 -10.72
C ALA A 53 -7.07 3.13 -9.50
N LYS A 54 -5.92 2.45 -9.43
CA LYS A 54 -4.92 2.63 -8.37
C LYS A 54 -4.54 4.10 -8.18
N ARG A 55 -4.16 4.79 -9.26
CA ARG A 55 -3.74 6.20 -9.19
C ARG A 55 -4.81 7.06 -8.51
N ILE A 56 -6.08 6.88 -8.88
CA ILE A 56 -7.18 7.64 -8.31
C ILE A 56 -7.41 7.27 -6.84
N PHE A 57 -7.39 5.98 -6.48
CA PHE A 57 -7.59 5.56 -5.09
C PHE A 57 -6.49 6.03 -4.15
N ILE A 58 -5.24 6.12 -4.63
CA ILE A 58 -4.14 6.74 -3.88
C ILE A 58 -4.43 8.23 -3.69
N THR A 59 -4.76 8.95 -4.77
CA THR A 59 -5.08 10.38 -4.70
C THR A 59 -6.23 10.70 -3.75
N THR A 60 -7.26 9.86 -3.68
CA THR A 60 -8.42 10.08 -2.79
C THR A 60 -8.26 9.50 -1.40
N GLY A 61 -7.31 8.58 -1.19
CA GLY A 61 -7.16 7.82 0.06
C GLY A 61 -8.25 6.79 0.30
N TYR A 62 -8.88 6.26 -0.76
CA TYR A 62 -10.03 5.37 -0.59
C TYR A 62 -9.62 3.94 -0.18
N SER A 63 -9.71 3.65 1.11
CA SER A 63 -9.21 2.41 1.74
C SER A 63 -9.76 1.11 1.12
N ASP A 64 -11.05 1.07 0.78
CA ASP A 64 -11.65 -0.11 0.14
C ASP A 64 -11.05 -0.34 -1.27
N GLY A 65 -10.97 0.72 -2.07
CA GLY A 65 -10.36 0.68 -3.39
C GLY A 65 -8.90 0.21 -3.33
N LEU A 66 -8.11 0.78 -2.43
CA LEU A 66 -6.71 0.38 -2.21
C LEU A 66 -6.60 -1.09 -1.76
N THR A 67 -7.49 -1.56 -0.88
CA THR A 67 -7.55 -2.97 -0.49
C THR A 67 -7.81 -3.88 -1.70
N ARG A 68 -8.74 -3.52 -2.59
CA ARG A 68 -9.07 -4.30 -3.79
C ARG A 68 -7.91 -4.33 -4.80
N ILE A 69 -7.17 -3.24 -4.95
CA ILE A 69 -5.94 -3.22 -5.76
C ILE A 69 -4.89 -4.15 -5.13
N GLY A 70 -4.71 -4.08 -3.81
CA GLY A 70 -3.81 -4.98 -3.09
C GLY A 70 -4.17 -6.45 -3.27
N ASP A 71 -5.46 -6.78 -3.27
CA ASP A 71 -5.95 -8.14 -3.52
C ASP A 71 -5.60 -8.65 -4.92
N ASN A 72 -5.69 -7.79 -5.94
CA ASN A 72 -5.28 -8.14 -7.31
C ASN A 72 -3.78 -8.41 -7.39
N TYR A 73 -2.94 -7.53 -6.82
CA TYR A 73 -1.49 -7.76 -6.78
C TYR A 73 -1.13 -9.03 -6.00
N ASN A 74 -1.82 -9.31 -4.91
CA ASN A 74 -1.56 -10.51 -4.12
C ASN A 74 -1.89 -11.79 -4.89
N LYS A 75 -2.99 -11.80 -5.68
CA LYS A 75 -3.33 -12.92 -6.57
C LYS A 75 -2.28 -13.15 -7.65
N GLU A 76 -1.60 -12.09 -8.09
CA GLU A 76 -0.49 -12.14 -9.05
C GLU A 76 0.88 -12.43 -8.40
N ASN A 77 0.92 -12.75 -7.09
CA ASN A 77 2.14 -12.95 -6.30
C ASN A 77 3.06 -11.71 -6.22
N LYS A 78 2.53 -10.51 -6.52
CA LYS A 78 3.23 -9.23 -6.38
C LYS A 78 3.13 -8.73 -4.94
N TYR A 79 3.78 -9.44 -4.01
CA TYR A 79 3.57 -9.24 -2.57
C TYR A 79 4.00 -7.86 -2.05
N LEU A 80 5.05 -7.25 -2.62
CA LEU A 80 5.49 -5.91 -2.22
C LEU A 80 4.49 -4.83 -2.66
N ASP A 81 3.97 -4.94 -3.88
CA ASP A 81 2.93 -4.03 -4.38
C ASP A 81 1.63 -4.19 -3.57
N ALA A 82 1.24 -5.44 -3.27
CA ALA A 82 0.10 -5.72 -2.41
C ALA A 82 0.29 -5.12 -1.00
N LEU A 83 1.47 -5.31 -0.39
CA LEU A 83 1.79 -4.75 0.91
C LEU A 83 1.71 -3.22 0.90
N LYS A 84 2.26 -2.54 -0.12
CA LYS A 84 2.14 -1.08 -0.27
C LYS A 84 0.67 -0.65 -0.24
N MET A 85 -0.18 -1.30 -1.03
CA MET A 85 -1.61 -0.96 -1.10
C MET A 85 -2.33 -1.20 0.23
N TYR A 86 -2.04 -2.30 0.92
CA TYR A 86 -2.64 -2.57 2.24
C TYR A 86 -2.20 -1.58 3.31
N LEU A 87 -0.94 -1.13 3.29
CA LEU A 87 -0.46 -0.10 4.20
C LEU A 87 -1.15 1.25 3.96
N LEU A 88 -1.28 1.67 2.70
CA LEU A 88 -2.02 2.89 2.34
C LEU A 88 -3.51 2.78 2.68
N ALA A 89 -4.09 1.58 2.60
CA ALA A 89 -5.46 1.32 3.02
C ALA A 89 -5.67 1.23 4.54
N HIS A 90 -4.58 1.27 5.33
CA HIS A 90 -4.58 0.95 6.77
C HIS A 90 -5.15 -0.44 7.11
N ASN A 91 -5.01 -1.41 6.18
CA ASN A 91 -5.56 -2.75 6.30
C ASN A 91 -4.59 -3.73 6.97
N LYS A 92 -4.48 -3.62 8.30
CA LYS A 92 -3.57 -4.45 9.12
C LYS A 92 -3.75 -5.95 8.90
N ARG A 93 -5.01 -6.39 8.84
CA ARG A 93 -5.37 -7.81 8.62
C ARG A 93 -4.71 -8.41 7.38
N LYS A 94 -4.53 -7.61 6.32
CA LYS A 94 -3.88 -8.06 5.08
C LYS A 94 -2.40 -7.70 5.00
N SER A 95 -1.95 -6.61 5.63
CA SER A 95 -0.54 -6.23 5.62
C SER A 95 0.32 -7.09 6.56
N GLU A 96 -0.17 -7.42 7.75
CA GLU A 96 0.60 -8.12 8.79
C GLU A 96 1.11 -9.51 8.35
N PRO A 97 0.30 -10.37 7.70
CA PRO A 97 0.79 -11.67 7.23
C PRO A 97 1.92 -11.55 6.19
N ILE A 98 1.89 -10.53 5.33
CA ILE A 98 2.94 -10.29 4.34
C ILE A 98 4.21 -9.79 5.03
N ILE A 99 4.07 -8.86 5.99
CA ILE A 99 5.19 -8.37 6.80
C ILE A 99 5.86 -9.51 7.54
N GLU A 100 5.08 -10.41 8.16
CA GLU A 100 5.60 -11.56 8.87
C GLU A 100 6.40 -12.48 7.94
N LYS A 101 5.82 -12.85 6.78
CA LYS A 101 6.50 -13.70 5.79
C LYS A 101 7.81 -13.11 5.28
N ILE A 102 7.83 -11.80 4.99
CA ILE A 102 9.06 -11.10 4.58
C ILE A 102 10.07 -11.08 5.73
N SER A 103 9.63 -10.79 6.96
CA SER A 103 10.50 -10.73 8.13
C SER A 103 11.15 -12.07 8.44
N GLN A 104 10.40 -13.17 8.32
CA GLN A 104 10.92 -14.53 8.44
C GLN A 104 11.96 -14.83 7.35
N THR A 105 11.67 -14.48 6.10
CA THR A 105 12.59 -14.69 4.96
C THR A 105 13.91 -13.96 5.18
N VAL A 106 13.86 -12.67 5.53
CA VAL A 106 15.05 -11.87 5.84
C VAL A 106 15.80 -12.45 7.04
N SER A 107 15.10 -12.89 8.08
CA SER A 107 15.72 -13.49 9.27
C SER A 107 16.48 -14.78 8.95
N VAL A 108 15.99 -15.58 7.99
CA VAL A 108 16.69 -16.78 7.51
C VAL A 108 17.95 -16.36 6.74
N MET A 109 17.84 -15.40 5.82
CA MET A 109 18.96 -14.89 5.02
C MET A 109 20.07 -14.24 5.85
N LEU A 110 19.76 -13.68 7.03
CA LEU A 110 20.76 -13.09 7.93
C LEU A 110 21.48 -14.13 8.80
N LYS A 111 20.94 -15.35 8.91
CA LYS A 111 21.52 -16.45 9.70
C LYS A 111 22.33 -17.43 8.85
N SER A 112 22.18 -17.35 7.52
CA SER A 112 22.98 -18.07 6.52
C SER A 112 24.28 -17.33 6.24
#